data_AF-A0A6A8ALB3-F1
#
_entry.id   AF-A0A6A8ALB3-F1
#
_cell.length_a   1.000
_cell.length_b   1.000
_cell.length_c   1.000
_cell.angle_alpha   90.00
_cell.angle_beta   90.00
_cell.angle_gamma   90.00
#
_symmetry.space_group_name_H-M   'P 1'
#
loop_
_entity.id
_entity.type
_entity.pdbx_description
1 polymer ?
#
loop_
_entity_poly.entity_id
_entity_poly.type
_entity_poly.pdbx_seq_one_letter_code
_entity_poly.pdbx_strand_id
1 'polypeptide(L)'
;MKKRSLVVLRILMITLLLFQSLSFSTPAAGSDELKRELLEDIISVDKPELFDDYGELYLAKAKVQAVLQGMEGWAVTPNTKAWVDIFLGIIDDFERMADLSKSSVPSEHIKALEIAEGINTSINTLSGYDIAERNGIPMFSEIALRRFYRNEGEFFEEAARNEEETKVKIEHARNSSSAYGLGGIPREKSRMEFESRRLDWMYKRDMERASEYITASWSHRENADKPSPGFFDTAAAFMEIIKARDSFGEAKKIYEKHGDRELENVKGIESKINDTYKGLMQKTIKNIAIYLLILSFFTVIIGMDFKRWGEELDDTMLGAELIG
;
A
#
# COMPACT_ATOMS: atom_id res chain seq x y z
N MET A 1 -28.75 -76.73 2.24
CA MET A 1 -28.57 -75.30 2.61
C MET A 1 -28.22 -74.35 1.46
N LYS A 2 -27.89 -74.81 0.22
CA LYS A 2 -27.50 -73.92 -0.90
C LYS A 2 -28.65 -73.13 -1.59
N LYS A 3 -29.91 -73.61 -1.56
CA LYS A 3 -31.03 -72.92 -2.25
C LYS A 3 -31.52 -71.66 -1.52
N ARG A 4 -31.46 -71.62 -0.18
CA ARG A 4 -31.94 -70.46 0.61
C ARG A 4 -31.00 -69.25 0.51
N SER A 5 -29.67 -69.44 0.44
CA SER A 5 -28.74 -68.31 0.29
C SER A 5 -28.82 -67.66 -1.10
N LEU A 6 -29.17 -68.43 -2.14
CA LEU A 6 -29.32 -67.93 -3.51
C LEU A 6 -30.57 -67.06 -3.68
N VAL A 7 -31.65 -67.37 -2.94
CA VAL A 7 -32.87 -66.55 -2.93
C VAL A 7 -32.63 -65.24 -2.16
N VAL A 8 -31.96 -65.30 -1.01
CA VAL A 8 -31.62 -64.09 -0.23
C VAL A 8 -30.67 -63.17 -1.03
N LEU A 9 -29.67 -63.73 -1.71
CA LEU A 9 -28.75 -62.96 -2.55
C LEU A 9 -29.47 -62.28 -3.73
N ARG A 10 -30.42 -62.97 -4.37
CA ARG A 10 -31.23 -62.39 -5.46
C ARG A 10 -32.15 -61.27 -4.97
N ILE A 11 -32.78 -61.44 -3.81
CA ILE A 11 -33.61 -60.38 -3.21
C ILE A 11 -32.75 -59.15 -2.90
N LEU A 12 -31.55 -59.35 -2.35
CA LEU A 12 -30.63 -58.27 -2.00
C LEU A 12 -30.10 -57.52 -3.23
N MET A 13 -29.87 -58.22 -4.34
CA MET A 13 -29.48 -57.59 -5.61
C MET A 13 -30.63 -56.78 -6.23
N ILE A 14 -31.87 -57.28 -6.14
CA ILE A 14 -33.05 -56.60 -6.66
C ILE A 14 -33.37 -55.37 -5.82
N THR A 15 -33.24 -55.43 -4.49
CA THR A 15 -33.38 -54.24 -3.64
C THR A 15 -32.26 -53.24 -3.87
N LEU A 16 -31.03 -53.66 -4.16
CA LEU A 16 -29.93 -52.76 -4.50
C LEU A 16 -30.16 -52.06 -5.86
N LEU A 17 -30.65 -52.80 -6.86
CA LEU A 17 -31.05 -52.26 -8.17
C LEU A 17 -32.23 -51.28 -8.05
N LEU A 18 -33.23 -51.62 -7.22
CA LEU A 18 -34.35 -50.73 -6.95
C LEU A 18 -33.91 -49.46 -6.21
N PHE A 19 -33.01 -49.57 -5.23
CA PHE A 19 -32.47 -48.42 -4.50
C PHE A 19 -31.62 -47.51 -5.40
N GLN A 20 -30.84 -48.08 -6.33
CA GLN A 20 -30.13 -47.29 -7.34
C GLN A 20 -31.07 -46.64 -8.35
N SER A 21 -32.18 -47.29 -8.73
CA SER A 21 -33.19 -46.68 -9.61
C SER A 21 -34.04 -45.60 -8.92
N LEU A 22 -34.27 -45.71 -7.60
CA LEU A 22 -35.00 -44.73 -6.79
C LEU A 22 -34.15 -43.55 -6.32
N SER A 23 -32.81 -43.67 -6.44
CA SER A 23 -31.87 -42.58 -6.18
C SER A 23 -31.69 -41.63 -7.37
N PHE A 24 -32.38 -41.88 -8.49
CA PHE A 24 -32.57 -40.86 -9.51
C PHE A 24 -33.60 -39.86 -8.96
N SER A 25 -33.10 -38.75 -8.43
CA SER A 25 -33.86 -37.51 -8.29
C SER A 25 -34.61 -37.31 -9.60
N THR A 26 -35.93 -37.41 -9.58
CA THR A 26 -36.73 -37.04 -10.75
C THR A 26 -36.33 -35.61 -11.11
N PRO A 27 -35.92 -35.33 -12.36
CA PRO A 27 -35.64 -33.95 -12.75
C PRO A 27 -36.90 -33.15 -12.43
N ALA A 28 -36.73 -32.09 -11.64
CA ALA A 28 -37.84 -31.22 -11.27
C ALA A 28 -38.59 -30.81 -12.53
N ALA A 29 -39.90 -31.05 -12.56
CA ALA A 29 -40.72 -30.83 -13.74
C ALA A 29 -40.60 -29.37 -14.18
N GLY A 30 -40.19 -29.13 -15.43
CA GLY A 30 -40.18 -27.79 -15.98
C GLY A 30 -41.60 -27.27 -16.22
N SER A 31 -41.75 -25.96 -16.35
CA SER A 31 -43.06 -25.33 -16.58
C SER A 31 -42.99 -24.06 -17.44
N ASP A 32 -44.06 -23.80 -18.19
CA ASP A 32 -44.26 -22.52 -18.89
C ASP A 32 -44.38 -21.35 -17.91
N GLU A 33 -44.84 -21.59 -16.68
CA GLU A 33 -44.92 -20.58 -15.63
C GLU A 33 -43.52 -20.07 -15.26
N LEU A 34 -42.60 -20.99 -14.96
CA LEU A 34 -41.21 -20.64 -14.65
C LEU A 34 -40.53 -19.97 -15.85
N LYS A 35 -40.81 -20.43 -17.07
CA LYS A 35 -40.32 -19.74 -18.28
C LYS A 35 -40.78 -18.29 -18.35
N ARG A 36 -42.05 -18.01 -18.04
CA ARG A 36 -42.60 -16.65 -18.04
C ARG A 36 -41.96 -15.79 -16.96
N GLU A 37 -41.82 -16.32 -15.75
CA GLU A 37 -41.15 -15.66 -14.62
C GLU A 37 -39.72 -15.22 -15.01
N LEU A 38 -38.89 -16.15 -15.49
CA LEU A 38 -37.50 -15.85 -15.88
C LEU A 38 -37.40 -14.85 -17.05
N LEU A 39 -38.33 -14.89 -17.99
CA LEU A 39 -38.39 -13.92 -19.08
C LEU A 39 -38.78 -12.53 -18.58
N GLU A 40 -39.73 -12.44 -17.65
CA GLU A 40 -40.13 -11.18 -17.03
C GLU A 40 -38.96 -10.57 -16.24
N ASP A 41 -38.28 -11.38 -15.43
CA ASP A 41 -37.08 -10.96 -14.68
C ASP A 41 -36.02 -10.38 -15.63
N ILE A 42 -35.65 -11.11 -16.69
CA ILE A 42 -34.65 -10.65 -17.65
C ILE A 42 -35.09 -9.41 -18.42
N ILE A 43 -36.36 -9.32 -18.83
CA ILE A 43 -36.87 -8.14 -19.56
C ILE A 43 -36.85 -6.91 -18.64
N SER A 44 -37.18 -7.08 -17.36
CA SER A 44 -37.25 -5.99 -16.38
C SER A 44 -35.91 -5.33 -16.08
N VAL A 45 -34.78 -5.99 -16.36
CA VAL A 45 -33.44 -5.42 -16.17
C VAL A 45 -33.19 -4.31 -17.19
N ASP A 46 -33.48 -3.06 -16.82
CA ASP A 46 -33.19 -1.89 -17.64
C ASP A 46 -32.11 -1.02 -16.97
N LYS A 47 -30.88 -1.13 -17.48
CA LYS A 47 -29.68 -0.44 -16.98
C LYS A 47 -28.92 0.23 -18.13
N PRO A 48 -29.48 1.28 -18.75
CA PRO A 48 -28.96 1.86 -19.99
C PRO A 48 -27.51 2.36 -19.85
N GLU A 49 -27.17 3.05 -18.75
CA GLU A 49 -25.81 3.54 -18.52
C GLU A 49 -24.79 2.39 -18.47
N LEU A 50 -25.10 1.32 -17.71
CA LEU A 50 -24.23 0.14 -17.64
C LEU A 50 -24.04 -0.52 -19.01
N PHE A 51 -25.12 -0.62 -19.79
CA PHE A 51 -25.09 -1.26 -21.10
C PHE A 51 -24.42 -0.42 -22.18
N ASP A 52 -24.43 0.90 -22.06
CA ASP A 52 -23.67 1.80 -22.93
C ASP A 52 -22.16 1.65 -22.68
N ASP A 53 -21.76 1.56 -21.41
CA ASP A 53 -20.36 1.37 -21.01
C ASP A 53 -19.87 -0.05 -21.30
N TYR A 54 -20.73 -1.06 -21.08
CA TYR A 54 -20.43 -2.49 -21.22
C TYR A 54 -21.45 -3.19 -22.12
N GLY A 55 -21.46 -2.83 -23.40
CA GLY A 55 -22.37 -3.40 -24.41
C GLY A 55 -22.33 -4.93 -24.53
N GLU A 56 -21.23 -5.57 -24.12
CA GLU A 56 -21.13 -7.02 -24.05
C GLU A 56 -22.10 -7.64 -23.03
N LEU A 57 -22.40 -6.96 -21.92
CA LEU A 57 -23.42 -7.41 -20.96
C LEU A 57 -24.84 -7.33 -21.55
N TYR A 58 -25.10 -6.31 -22.36
CA TYR A 58 -26.37 -6.24 -23.09
C TYR A 58 -26.51 -7.40 -24.08
N LEU A 59 -25.44 -7.74 -24.79
CA LEU A 59 -25.42 -8.92 -25.68
C LEU A 59 -25.64 -10.21 -24.89
N ALA A 60 -25.02 -10.35 -23.72
CA ALA A 60 -25.25 -11.49 -22.82
C ALA A 60 -26.73 -11.57 -22.40
N LYS A 61 -27.32 -10.45 -21.99
CA LYS A 61 -28.75 -10.36 -21.61
C LYS A 61 -29.65 -10.77 -22.77
N ALA A 62 -29.42 -10.23 -23.96
CA ALA A 62 -30.18 -10.57 -25.16
C ALA A 62 -30.06 -12.07 -25.51
N LYS A 63 -28.89 -12.68 -25.28
CA LYS A 63 -28.68 -14.13 -25.46
C LYS A 63 -29.47 -14.94 -24.44
N VAL A 64 -29.47 -14.56 -23.16
CA VAL A 64 -30.30 -15.22 -22.14
C VAL A 64 -31.78 -15.19 -22.55
N GLN A 65 -32.27 -14.01 -22.96
CA GLN A 65 -33.65 -13.86 -23.41
C GLN A 65 -33.97 -14.76 -24.61
N ALA A 66 -33.10 -14.78 -25.64
CA ALA A 66 -33.31 -15.60 -26.83
C ALA A 66 -33.30 -17.11 -26.51
N VAL A 67 -32.41 -17.56 -25.63
CA VAL A 67 -32.35 -18.96 -25.17
C VAL A 67 -33.65 -19.32 -24.46
N LEU A 68 -34.07 -18.53 -23.48
CA LEU A 68 -35.32 -18.80 -22.74
C LEU A 68 -36.54 -18.80 -23.68
N GLN A 69 -36.64 -17.85 -24.61
CA GLN A 69 -37.71 -17.80 -25.59
C GLN A 69 -37.75 -19.06 -26.47
N GLY A 70 -36.59 -19.59 -26.87
CA GLY A 70 -36.47 -20.80 -27.69
C GLY A 70 -36.66 -22.14 -26.95
N MET A 71 -36.61 -22.16 -25.62
CA MET A 71 -36.83 -23.38 -24.82
C MET A 71 -38.32 -23.75 -24.75
N GLU A 72 -38.65 -25.04 -24.82
CA GLU A 72 -39.99 -25.52 -24.47
C GLU A 72 -40.19 -25.43 -22.94
N GLY A 73 -41.40 -25.10 -22.47
CA GLY A 73 -41.66 -24.86 -21.04
C GLY A 73 -41.26 -26.02 -20.13
N TRP A 74 -41.51 -27.27 -20.54
CA TRP A 74 -41.11 -28.46 -19.77
C TRP A 74 -39.59 -28.62 -19.64
N ALA A 75 -38.79 -27.98 -20.52
CA ALA A 75 -37.34 -27.98 -20.45
C ALA A 75 -36.79 -26.85 -19.56
N VAL A 76 -37.63 -25.89 -19.16
CA VAL A 76 -37.26 -24.82 -18.22
C VAL A 76 -37.43 -25.34 -16.80
N THR A 77 -36.32 -25.72 -16.18
CA THR A 77 -36.27 -26.38 -14.87
C THR A 77 -35.67 -25.45 -13.80
N PRO A 78 -35.65 -25.83 -12.51
CA PRO A 78 -34.91 -25.10 -11.49
C PRO A 78 -33.41 -24.92 -11.80
N ASN A 79 -32.82 -25.83 -12.58
CA ASN A 79 -31.46 -25.67 -13.08
C ASN A 79 -31.35 -24.48 -14.04
N THR A 80 -32.39 -24.23 -14.85
CA THR A 80 -32.50 -23.04 -15.70
C THR A 80 -32.56 -21.77 -14.88
N LYS A 81 -33.41 -21.78 -13.85
CA LYS A 81 -33.51 -20.66 -12.90
C LYS A 81 -32.16 -20.36 -12.26
N ALA A 82 -31.45 -21.38 -11.77
CA ALA A 82 -30.19 -21.19 -11.07
C ALA A 82 -29.14 -20.43 -11.90
N TRP A 83 -28.97 -20.76 -13.19
CA TRP A 83 -28.00 -20.06 -14.03
C TRP A 83 -28.50 -18.67 -14.46
N VAL A 84 -29.81 -18.47 -14.63
CA VAL A 84 -30.39 -17.14 -14.89
C VAL A 84 -30.19 -16.22 -13.68
N ASP A 85 -30.43 -16.73 -12.46
CA ASP A 85 -30.22 -15.99 -11.21
C ASP A 85 -28.74 -15.57 -11.06
N ILE A 86 -27.79 -16.46 -11.36
CA ILE A 86 -26.36 -16.13 -11.38
C ILE A 86 -26.07 -15.00 -12.38
N PHE A 87 -26.64 -15.08 -13.58
CA PHE A 87 -26.46 -14.05 -14.60
C PHE A 87 -27.05 -12.69 -14.18
N LEU A 88 -28.23 -12.67 -13.56
CA LEU A 88 -28.82 -11.45 -13.00
C LEU A 88 -27.93 -10.85 -11.91
N GLY A 89 -27.42 -11.69 -11.00
CA GLY A 89 -26.46 -11.26 -9.99
C GLY A 89 -25.16 -10.68 -10.57
N ILE A 90 -24.65 -11.24 -11.67
CA ILE A 90 -23.52 -10.68 -12.41
C ILE A 90 -23.83 -9.25 -12.88
N ILE A 91 -25.02 -9.00 -13.45
CA ILE A 91 -25.40 -7.65 -13.91
C ILE A 91 -25.44 -6.66 -12.74
N ASP A 92 -26.05 -7.03 -11.62
CA ASP A 92 -26.17 -6.15 -10.46
C ASP A 92 -24.80 -5.85 -9.83
N ASP A 93 -23.91 -6.84 -9.74
CA ASP A 93 -22.55 -6.62 -9.25
C ASP A 93 -21.73 -5.78 -10.23
N PHE A 94 -21.94 -5.92 -11.54
CA PHE A 94 -21.31 -5.06 -12.54
C PHE A 94 -21.72 -3.59 -12.39
N GLU A 95 -23.00 -3.31 -12.12
CA GLU A 95 -23.48 -1.95 -11.86
C GLU A 95 -22.76 -1.35 -10.65
N ARG A 96 -22.74 -2.09 -9.53
CA ARG A 96 -22.07 -1.65 -8.30
C ARG A 96 -20.57 -1.41 -8.51
N MET A 97 -19.92 -2.30 -9.26
CA MET A 97 -18.51 -2.18 -9.63
C MET A 97 -18.26 -0.96 -10.52
N ALA A 98 -19.10 -0.73 -11.53
CA ALA A 98 -18.98 0.39 -12.46
C ALA A 98 -19.24 1.74 -11.77
N ASP A 99 -20.15 1.79 -10.80
CA ASP A 99 -20.40 3.02 -10.04
C ASP A 99 -19.22 3.40 -9.14
N LEU A 100 -18.54 2.42 -8.54
CA LEU A 100 -17.33 2.67 -7.75
C LEU A 100 -16.16 3.17 -8.62
N SER A 101 -16.03 2.68 -9.85
CA SER A 101 -14.95 3.07 -10.76
C SER A 101 -15.14 4.41 -11.44
N LYS A 102 -16.29 5.08 -11.25
CA LYS A 102 -16.50 6.48 -11.66
C LYS A 102 -15.80 7.47 -10.73
N SER A 103 -15.35 7.03 -9.56
CA SER A 103 -14.68 7.87 -8.58
C SER A 103 -13.30 8.34 -9.04
N SER A 104 -12.77 9.39 -8.40
CA SER A 104 -11.36 9.75 -8.50
C SER A 104 -10.52 9.18 -7.36
N VAL A 105 -11.11 8.38 -6.46
CA VAL A 105 -10.49 7.93 -5.20
C VAL A 105 -9.96 6.50 -5.34
N PRO A 106 -8.64 6.26 -5.23
CA PRO A 106 -8.05 4.93 -5.45
C PRO A 106 -8.62 3.80 -4.58
N SER A 107 -9.08 4.10 -3.37
CA SER A 107 -9.68 3.09 -2.47
C SER A 107 -11.04 2.58 -2.96
N GLU A 108 -11.78 3.35 -3.76
CA GLU A 108 -13.04 2.90 -4.36
C GLU A 108 -12.79 1.99 -5.56
N HIS A 109 -11.76 2.28 -6.35
CA HIS A 109 -11.27 1.40 -7.41
C HIS A 109 -10.77 0.05 -6.88
N ILE A 110 -10.08 0.04 -5.73
CA ILE A 110 -9.69 -1.22 -5.06
C ILE A 110 -10.92 -2.06 -4.70
N LYS A 111 -11.98 -1.45 -4.15
CA LYS A 111 -13.24 -2.15 -3.88
C LYS A 111 -13.92 -2.63 -5.16
N ALA A 112 -13.85 -1.86 -6.25
CA ALA A 112 -14.36 -2.29 -7.54
C ALA A 112 -13.62 -3.54 -8.04
N LEU A 113 -12.29 -3.60 -7.89
CA LEU A 113 -11.50 -4.80 -8.21
C LEU A 113 -11.88 -6.02 -7.34
N GLU A 114 -12.21 -5.83 -6.06
CA GLU A 114 -12.70 -6.92 -5.19
C GLU A 114 -14.06 -7.47 -5.68
N ILE A 115 -14.98 -6.59 -6.10
CA ILE A 115 -16.26 -7.02 -6.70
C ILE A 115 -16.00 -7.75 -8.03
N ALA A 116 -15.06 -7.27 -8.84
CA ALA A 116 -14.69 -7.88 -10.11
C ALA A 116 -14.18 -9.33 -9.96
N GLU A 117 -13.48 -9.64 -8.86
CA GLU A 117 -13.07 -11.01 -8.53
C GLU A 117 -14.27 -11.91 -8.19
N GLY A 118 -15.26 -11.36 -7.47
CA GLY A 118 -16.55 -12.00 -7.22
C GLY A 118 -17.30 -12.30 -8.52
N ILE A 119 -17.40 -11.32 -9.41
CA ILE A 119 -18.00 -11.46 -10.74
C ILE A 119 -17.29 -12.55 -11.54
N ASN A 120 -15.95 -12.58 -11.55
CA ASN A 120 -15.18 -13.63 -12.22
C ASN A 120 -15.54 -15.03 -11.71
N THR A 121 -15.73 -15.17 -10.40
CA THR A 121 -16.18 -16.44 -9.78
C THR A 121 -17.59 -16.81 -10.23
N SER A 122 -18.50 -15.85 -10.29
CA SER A 122 -19.86 -16.05 -10.81
C SER A 122 -19.87 -16.44 -12.29
N ILE A 123 -19.01 -15.83 -13.11
CA ILE A 123 -18.84 -16.19 -14.54
C ILE A 123 -18.33 -17.63 -14.66
N ASN A 124 -17.30 -18.02 -13.89
CA ASN A 124 -16.80 -19.40 -13.88
C ASN A 124 -17.88 -20.41 -13.46
N THR A 125 -18.71 -20.04 -12.49
CA THR A 125 -19.85 -20.86 -12.06
C THR A 125 -20.88 -20.97 -13.18
N LEU A 126 -21.14 -19.88 -13.90
CA LEU A 126 -22.07 -19.85 -15.03
C LEU A 126 -21.58 -20.73 -16.19
N SER A 127 -20.28 -20.77 -16.46
CA SER A 127 -19.66 -21.69 -17.44
C SER A 127 -19.83 -23.17 -17.09
N GLY A 128 -20.12 -23.50 -15.83
CA GLY A 128 -20.48 -24.87 -15.42
C GLY A 128 -21.85 -25.33 -15.93
N TYR A 129 -22.69 -24.44 -16.46
CA TYR A 129 -24.00 -24.77 -16.99
C TYR A 129 -23.95 -24.92 -18.52
N ASP A 130 -24.12 -26.15 -19.02
CA ASP A 130 -24.00 -26.48 -20.44
C ASP A 130 -24.85 -25.61 -21.39
N ILE A 131 -26.04 -25.18 -20.95
CA ILE A 131 -26.91 -24.32 -21.76
C ILE A 131 -26.33 -22.91 -21.82
N ALA A 132 -25.86 -22.35 -20.70
CA ALA A 132 -25.28 -21.02 -20.66
C ALA A 132 -23.98 -20.96 -21.47
N GLU A 133 -23.09 -21.94 -21.26
CA GLU A 133 -21.78 -22.05 -21.91
C GLU A 133 -21.92 -22.22 -23.42
N ARG A 134 -22.75 -23.16 -23.90
CA ARG A 134 -22.94 -23.39 -25.35
C ARG A 134 -23.51 -22.19 -26.10
N ASN A 135 -24.20 -21.30 -25.39
CA ASN A 135 -24.77 -20.08 -25.97
C ASN A 135 -23.86 -18.84 -25.79
N GLY A 136 -22.66 -19.02 -25.20
CA GLY A 136 -21.65 -17.97 -25.07
C GLY A 136 -22.01 -16.89 -24.04
N ILE A 137 -22.97 -17.14 -23.14
CA ILE A 137 -23.39 -16.16 -22.13
C ILE A 137 -22.23 -15.79 -21.19
N PRO A 138 -21.48 -16.75 -20.59
CA PRO A 138 -20.32 -16.44 -19.75
C PRO A 138 -19.22 -15.67 -20.51
N MET A 139 -18.98 -16.04 -21.77
CA MET A 139 -17.96 -15.40 -22.61
C MET A 139 -18.22 -13.89 -22.79
N PHE A 140 -19.47 -13.47 -23.01
CA PHE A 140 -19.78 -12.05 -23.14
C PHE A 140 -19.55 -11.29 -21.83
N SER A 141 -19.93 -11.87 -20.69
CA SER A 141 -19.65 -11.29 -19.38
C SER A 141 -18.14 -11.23 -19.08
N GLU A 142 -17.37 -12.23 -19.52
CA GLU A 142 -15.91 -12.24 -19.38
C GLU A 142 -15.27 -11.11 -20.20
N ILE A 143 -15.74 -10.86 -21.42
CA ILE A 143 -15.23 -9.77 -22.26
C ILE A 143 -15.51 -8.41 -21.61
N ALA A 144 -16.73 -8.20 -21.07
CA ALA A 144 -17.04 -6.99 -20.31
C ALA A 144 -16.10 -6.81 -19.11
N LEU A 145 -15.82 -7.90 -18.38
CA LEU A 145 -14.97 -7.87 -17.19
C LEU A 145 -13.51 -7.56 -17.55
N ARG A 146 -13.01 -8.14 -18.64
CA ARG A 146 -11.68 -7.81 -19.17
C ARG A 146 -11.58 -6.34 -19.58
N ARG A 147 -12.64 -5.77 -20.14
CA ARG A 147 -12.67 -4.33 -20.47
C ARG A 147 -12.61 -3.48 -19.20
N PHE A 148 -13.37 -3.83 -18.17
CA PHE A 148 -13.27 -3.17 -16.86
C PHE A 148 -11.83 -3.19 -16.32
N TYR A 149 -11.19 -4.37 -16.29
CA TYR A 149 -9.80 -4.48 -15.82
C TYR A 149 -8.80 -3.63 -16.62
N ARG A 150 -9.04 -3.40 -17.91
CA ARG A 150 -8.20 -2.49 -18.71
C ARG A 150 -8.34 -1.05 -18.25
N ASN A 151 -9.57 -0.59 -18.04
CA ASN A 151 -9.85 0.75 -17.56
C ASN A 151 -9.25 0.98 -16.16
N GLU A 152 -9.33 -0.01 -15.27
CA GLU A 152 -8.67 0.03 -13.96
C GLU A 152 -7.15 0.08 -14.08
N GLY A 153 -6.59 -0.66 -15.04
CA GLY A 153 -5.16 -0.61 -15.37
C GLY A 153 -4.71 0.81 -15.74
N GLU A 154 -5.48 1.48 -16.59
CA GLU A 154 -5.25 2.87 -17.01
C GLU A 154 -5.41 3.86 -15.85
N PHE A 155 -6.46 3.71 -15.04
CA PHE A 155 -6.69 4.54 -13.85
C PHE A 155 -5.50 4.50 -12.89
N PHE A 156 -5.06 3.29 -12.50
CA PHE A 156 -3.95 3.15 -11.56
C PHE A 156 -2.59 3.55 -12.17
N GLU A 157 -2.42 3.43 -13.48
CA GLU A 157 -1.24 3.96 -14.17
C GLU A 157 -1.18 5.48 -14.06
N GLU A 158 -2.31 6.16 -14.28
CA GLU A 158 -2.39 7.61 -14.16
C GLU A 158 -2.26 8.08 -12.70
N ALA A 159 -2.87 7.36 -11.76
CA ALA A 159 -2.69 7.60 -10.34
C ALA A 159 -1.21 7.47 -9.93
N ALA A 160 -0.50 6.44 -10.41
CA ALA A 160 0.93 6.29 -10.17
C ALA A 160 1.75 7.44 -10.76
N ARG A 161 1.40 7.95 -11.95
CA ARG A 161 2.11 9.07 -12.56
C ARG A 161 2.02 10.35 -11.72
N ASN A 162 0.85 10.63 -11.19
CA ASN A 162 0.54 11.84 -10.44
C ASN A 162 0.88 11.75 -8.94
N GLU A 163 1.19 10.56 -8.43
CA GLU A 163 1.58 10.37 -7.03
C GLU A 163 3.03 10.85 -6.74
N GLU A 164 3.16 11.58 -5.64
CA GLU A 164 4.42 12.12 -5.11
C GLU A 164 5.09 11.14 -4.15
N GLU A 165 4.31 10.47 -3.29
CA GLU A 165 4.82 9.50 -2.33
C GLU A 165 5.26 8.23 -3.07
N THR A 166 6.57 7.95 -3.07
CA THR A 166 7.14 6.85 -3.86
C THR A 166 6.55 5.49 -3.48
N LYS A 167 6.21 5.28 -2.20
CA LYS A 167 5.61 4.03 -1.71
C LYS A 167 4.22 3.80 -2.30
N VAL A 168 3.38 4.82 -2.32
CA VAL A 168 2.02 4.78 -2.90
C VAL A 168 2.11 4.64 -4.42
N LYS A 169 3.06 5.33 -5.06
CA LYS A 169 3.34 5.19 -6.50
C LYS A 169 3.68 3.74 -6.89
N ILE A 170 4.49 3.05 -6.09
CA ILE A 170 4.81 1.63 -6.29
C ILE A 170 3.55 0.77 -6.18
N GLU A 171 2.68 1.04 -5.22
CA GLU A 171 1.42 0.32 -5.02
C GLU A 171 0.47 0.49 -6.21
N HIS A 172 0.25 1.73 -6.65
CA HIS A 172 -0.56 2.00 -7.84
C HIS A 172 0.02 1.32 -9.09
N ALA A 173 1.34 1.35 -9.29
CA ALA A 173 1.96 0.64 -10.41
C ALA A 173 1.75 -0.89 -10.34
N ARG A 174 1.74 -1.49 -9.14
CA ARG A 174 1.43 -2.91 -8.95
C ARG A 174 -0.04 -3.22 -9.25
N ASN A 175 -0.96 -2.38 -8.78
CA ASN A 175 -2.40 -2.53 -9.06
C ASN A 175 -2.68 -2.42 -10.56
N SER A 176 -2.09 -1.42 -11.22
CA SER A 176 -2.16 -1.25 -12.68
C SER A 176 -1.64 -2.48 -13.42
N SER A 177 -0.46 -2.99 -13.04
CA SER A 177 0.09 -4.24 -13.61
C SER A 177 -0.85 -5.42 -13.46
N SER A 178 -1.44 -5.60 -12.27
CA SER A 178 -2.38 -6.70 -12.01
C SER A 178 -3.62 -6.59 -12.89
N ALA A 179 -4.23 -5.40 -12.92
CA ALA A 179 -5.43 -5.09 -13.69
C ALA A 179 -5.18 -5.29 -15.19
N TYR A 180 -4.10 -4.76 -15.78
CA TYR A 180 -3.75 -5.05 -17.17
C TYR A 180 -3.55 -6.54 -17.45
N GLY A 181 -3.00 -7.28 -16.48
CA GLY A 181 -2.86 -8.73 -16.57
C GLY A 181 -4.21 -9.44 -16.70
N LEU A 182 -5.17 -9.09 -15.85
CA LEU A 182 -6.54 -9.62 -15.87
C LEU A 182 -7.32 -9.15 -17.11
N GLY A 183 -7.05 -7.92 -17.57
CA GLY A 183 -7.61 -7.37 -18.81
C GLY A 183 -7.03 -7.97 -20.09
N GLY A 184 -6.01 -8.83 -20.00
CA GLY A 184 -5.39 -9.50 -21.14
C GLY A 184 -4.49 -8.58 -21.97
N ILE A 185 -3.83 -7.62 -21.32
CA ILE A 185 -2.92 -6.63 -21.94
C ILE A 185 -1.48 -6.90 -21.43
N PRO A 186 -0.77 -7.90 -22.02
CA PRO A 186 0.47 -8.42 -21.45
C PRO A 186 1.64 -7.44 -21.51
N ARG A 187 1.70 -6.58 -22.54
CA ARG A 187 2.79 -5.62 -22.72
C ARG A 187 2.76 -4.55 -21.63
N GLU A 188 1.59 -3.97 -21.37
CA GLU A 188 1.38 -2.93 -20.38
C GLU A 188 1.54 -3.51 -18.96
N LYS A 189 1.03 -4.72 -18.71
CA LYS A 189 1.35 -5.50 -17.49
C LYS A 189 2.86 -5.55 -17.25
N SER A 190 3.64 -6.09 -18.20
CA SER A 190 5.08 -6.27 -18.03
C SER A 190 5.82 -4.93 -17.85
N ARG A 191 5.38 -3.87 -18.53
CA ARG A 191 5.91 -2.52 -18.35
C ARG A 191 5.69 -2.03 -16.91
N MET A 192 4.44 -2.07 -16.43
CA MET A 192 4.09 -1.61 -15.08
C MET A 192 4.75 -2.46 -13.98
N GLU A 193 4.87 -3.77 -14.21
CA GLU A 193 5.61 -4.67 -13.32
C GLU A 193 7.10 -4.28 -13.25
N PHE A 194 7.74 -4.01 -14.40
CA PHE A 194 9.13 -3.56 -14.43
C PHE A 194 9.31 -2.21 -13.72
N GLU A 195 8.43 -1.25 -13.99
CA GLU A 195 8.49 0.08 -13.37
C GLU A 195 8.34 0.00 -11.85
N SER A 196 7.35 -0.76 -11.35
CA SER A 196 7.15 -0.94 -9.91
C SER A 196 8.35 -1.63 -9.24
N ARG A 197 8.93 -2.67 -9.85
CA ARG A 197 10.13 -3.35 -9.32
C ARG A 197 11.35 -2.44 -9.29
N ARG A 198 11.56 -1.64 -10.34
CA ARG A 198 12.67 -0.69 -10.41
C ARG A 198 12.54 0.38 -9.32
N LEU A 199 11.34 0.96 -9.17
CA LEU A 199 11.05 1.96 -8.15
C LEU A 199 11.22 1.38 -6.74
N ASP A 200 10.69 0.19 -6.49
CA ASP A 200 10.80 -0.52 -5.20
C ASP A 200 12.26 -0.79 -4.82
N TRP A 201 13.09 -1.23 -5.77
CA TRP A 201 14.52 -1.44 -5.54
C TRP A 201 15.25 -0.13 -5.21
N MET A 202 14.99 0.94 -5.98
CA MET A 202 15.59 2.25 -5.74
C MET A 202 15.19 2.81 -4.38
N TYR A 203 13.89 2.75 -4.06
CA TYR A 203 13.34 3.20 -2.78
C TYR A 203 13.95 2.43 -1.60
N LYS A 204 13.99 1.09 -1.65
CA LYS A 204 14.57 0.28 -0.57
C LYS A 204 16.04 0.60 -0.32
N ARG A 205 16.83 0.70 -1.39
CA ARG A 205 18.25 1.08 -1.29
C ARG A 205 18.42 2.48 -0.71
N ASP A 206 17.62 3.43 -1.15
CA ASP A 206 17.70 4.80 -0.67
C ASP A 206 17.26 4.89 0.81
N MET A 207 16.20 4.18 1.21
CA MET A 207 15.75 4.10 2.61
C MET A 207 16.73 3.36 3.53
N GLU A 208 17.42 2.33 3.05
CA GLU A 208 18.52 1.68 3.78
C GLU A 208 19.63 2.68 4.09
N ARG A 209 20.02 3.48 3.08
CA ARG A 209 21.00 4.55 3.25
C ARG A 209 20.51 5.68 4.18
N ALA A 210 19.22 6.04 4.11
CA ALA A 210 18.63 6.98 5.05
C ALA A 210 18.73 6.46 6.49
N SER A 211 18.45 5.18 6.71
CA SER A 211 18.57 4.52 8.02
C SER A 211 20.02 4.52 8.55
N GLU A 212 21.01 4.27 7.68
CA GLU A 212 22.43 4.40 8.04
C GLU A 212 22.77 5.82 8.50
N TYR A 213 22.31 6.84 7.78
CA TYR A 213 22.51 8.25 8.15
C TYR A 213 21.81 8.64 9.45
N ILE A 214 20.60 8.13 9.69
CA ILE A 214 19.90 8.30 10.97
C ILE A 214 20.73 7.67 12.10
N THR A 215 21.22 6.45 11.92
CA THR A 215 22.03 5.74 12.91
C THR A 215 23.34 6.47 13.20
N ALA A 216 24.03 6.95 12.17
CA ALA A 216 25.23 7.78 12.31
C ALA A 216 24.93 9.08 13.06
N SER A 217 23.81 9.75 12.75
CA SER A 217 23.39 10.95 13.45
C SER A 217 23.18 10.70 14.96
N TRP A 218 22.53 9.61 15.33
CA TRP A 218 22.38 9.21 16.73
C TRP A 218 23.72 8.96 17.43
N SER A 219 24.61 8.21 16.79
CA SER A 219 25.94 7.90 17.34
C SER A 219 26.77 9.16 17.56
N HIS A 220 26.85 10.04 16.56
CA HIS A 220 27.55 11.32 16.67
C HIS A 220 26.95 12.22 17.76
N ARG A 221 25.62 12.26 17.89
CA ARG A 221 24.95 13.01 18.95
C ARG A 221 25.29 12.46 20.34
N GLU A 222 25.31 11.14 20.51
CA GLU A 222 25.66 10.52 21.80
C GLU A 222 27.12 10.79 22.18
N ASN A 223 28.04 10.72 21.21
CA ASN A 223 29.45 11.08 21.42
C ASN A 223 29.62 12.55 21.82
N ALA A 224 28.80 13.45 21.26
CA ALA A 224 28.79 14.87 21.63
C ALA A 224 28.26 15.11 23.05
N ASP A 225 27.32 14.28 23.53
CA ASP A 225 26.73 14.40 24.88
C ASP A 225 27.65 13.83 25.98
N LYS A 226 28.47 12.83 25.63
CA LYS A 226 29.44 12.17 26.52
C LYS A 226 30.89 12.33 26.02
N PRO A 227 31.48 13.53 26.04
CA PRO A 227 32.85 13.71 25.58
C PRO A 227 33.86 12.93 26.43
N SER A 228 34.89 12.36 25.78
CA SER A 228 36.07 11.79 26.45
C SER A 228 36.83 12.88 27.23
N PRO A 229 37.50 12.58 28.37
CA PRO A 229 38.15 13.59 29.22
C PRO A 229 39.46 14.19 28.64
N GLY A 230 39.62 15.52 28.69
CA GLY A 230 40.70 16.33 28.10
C GLY A 230 40.40 17.83 27.93
N PHE A 231 41.38 18.62 27.45
CA PHE A 231 41.23 20.10 27.27
C PHE A 231 40.55 20.48 25.95
N PHE A 232 40.65 19.64 24.91
CA PHE A 232 40.06 19.87 23.58
C PHE A 232 38.66 19.26 23.41
N ASP A 233 38.08 18.70 24.49
CA ASP A 233 36.85 17.91 24.50
C ASP A 233 35.63 18.66 23.97
N THR A 234 35.55 19.95 24.30
CA THR A 234 34.42 20.78 23.89
C THR A 234 34.44 21.00 22.38
N ALA A 235 35.62 21.19 21.79
CA ALA A 235 35.76 21.31 20.34
C ALA A 235 35.46 19.99 19.63
N ALA A 236 35.89 18.86 20.18
CA ALA A 236 35.56 17.53 19.68
C ALA A 236 34.05 17.27 19.74
N ALA A 237 33.39 17.58 20.86
CA ALA A 237 31.94 17.46 21.01
C ALA A 237 31.16 18.35 20.02
N PHE A 238 31.65 19.55 19.74
CA PHE A 238 31.07 20.41 18.70
C PHE A 238 31.23 19.83 17.29
N MET A 239 32.37 19.23 16.97
CA MET A 239 32.53 18.55 15.68
C MET A 239 31.57 17.36 15.55
N GLU A 240 31.40 16.58 16.61
CA GLU A 240 30.47 15.45 16.61
C GLU A 240 29.01 15.91 16.44
N ILE A 241 28.57 16.98 17.12
CA ILE A 241 27.18 17.46 16.92
C ILE A 241 26.95 18.05 15.52
N ILE A 242 27.98 18.64 14.89
CA ILE A 242 27.92 19.08 13.49
C ILE A 242 27.77 17.86 12.56
N LYS A 243 28.58 16.81 12.73
CA LYS A 243 28.43 15.56 11.96
C LYS A 243 27.07 14.91 12.16
N ALA A 244 26.53 14.98 13.38
CA ALA A 244 25.19 14.47 13.69
C ALA A 244 24.11 15.20 12.89
N ARG A 245 24.22 16.54 12.81
CA ARG A 245 23.34 17.39 12.02
C ARG A 245 23.47 17.10 10.52
N ASP A 246 24.69 17.01 10.01
CA ASP A 246 24.94 16.75 8.59
C ASP A 246 24.38 15.39 8.17
N SER A 247 24.62 14.35 8.98
CA SER A 247 24.09 13.00 8.73
C SER A 247 22.56 13.00 8.71
N PHE A 248 21.91 13.65 9.69
CA PHE A 248 20.46 13.79 9.69
C PHE A 248 19.95 14.56 8.47
N GLY A 249 20.66 15.61 8.05
CA GLY A 249 20.36 16.38 6.84
C GLY A 249 20.38 15.51 5.58
N GLU A 250 21.36 14.62 5.43
CA GLU A 250 21.40 13.67 4.30
C GLU A 250 20.25 12.65 4.35
N ALA A 251 19.91 12.12 5.53
CA ALA A 251 18.73 11.25 5.68
C ALA A 251 17.45 11.99 5.27
N LYS A 252 17.26 13.22 5.75
CA LYS A 252 16.08 14.06 5.48
C LYS A 252 15.91 14.30 3.98
N LYS A 253 16.99 14.62 3.25
CA LYS A 253 16.96 14.77 1.78
C LYS A 253 16.43 13.53 1.08
N ILE A 254 16.78 12.33 1.57
CA ILE A 254 16.31 11.07 0.99
C ILE A 254 14.81 10.89 1.24
N TYR A 255 14.33 11.11 2.46
CA TYR A 255 12.89 11.05 2.76
C TYR A 255 12.09 12.08 1.94
N GLU A 256 12.57 13.33 1.86
CA GLU A 256 11.95 14.40 1.07
C GLU A 256 11.90 14.07 -0.42
N LYS A 257 12.99 13.51 -0.98
CA LYS A 257 13.05 13.02 -2.37
C LYS A 257 11.94 12.00 -2.66
N HIS A 258 11.55 11.20 -1.68
CA HIS A 258 10.54 10.16 -1.83
C HIS A 258 9.13 10.58 -1.38
N GLY A 259 8.94 11.81 -0.88
CA GLY A 259 7.68 12.26 -0.31
C GLY A 259 7.23 11.42 0.89
N ASP A 260 8.16 10.76 1.57
CA ASP A 260 7.85 9.70 2.51
C ASP A 260 7.44 10.27 3.88
N ARG A 261 6.23 9.88 4.34
CA ARG A 261 5.62 10.36 5.59
C ARG A 261 6.37 9.90 6.84
N GLU A 262 7.20 8.85 6.76
CA GLU A 262 8.05 8.44 7.88
C GLU A 262 9.06 9.53 8.29
N LEU A 263 9.29 10.53 7.44
CA LEU A 263 10.04 11.75 7.81
C LEU A 263 9.51 12.37 9.12
N GLU A 264 8.20 12.35 9.34
CA GLU A 264 7.59 12.93 10.54
C GLU A 264 8.01 12.23 11.82
N ASN A 265 8.25 10.92 11.75
CA ASN A 265 8.70 10.11 12.88
C ASN A 265 10.15 10.41 13.26
N VAL A 266 10.97 10.85 12.29
CA VAL A 266 12.39 11.15 12.50
C VAL A 266 12.67 12.64 12.74
N LYS A 267 11.70 13.56 12.51
CA LYS A 267 11.84 15.00 12.81
C LYS A 267 12.25 15.29 14.26
N GLY A 268 11.87 14.44 15.22
CA GLY A 268 12.26 14.58 16.62
C GLY A 268 13.78 14.53 16.87
N ILE A 269 14.54 13.95 15.93
CA ILE A 269 16.02 13.91 15.98
C ILE A 269 16.60 15.31 15.84
N GLU A 270 16.03 16.15 14.98
CA GLU A 270 16.50 17.51 14.75
C GLU A 270 16.43 18.35 16.04
N SER A 271 15.32 18.24 16.79
CA SER A 271 15.18 18.90 18.10
C SER A 271 16.26 18.41 19.07
N LYS A 272 16.46 17.09 19.14
CA LYS A 272 17.46 16.48 20.03
C LYS A 272 18.89 16.92 19.71
N ILE A 273 19.23 17.09 18.43
CA ILE A 273 20.53 17.62 18.00
C ILE A 273 20.68 19.09 18.44
N ASN A 274 19.64 19.90 18.22
CA ASN A 274 19.63 21.31 18.62
C ASN A 274 19.74 21.50 20.14
N ASP A 275 19.09 20.64 20.92
CA ASP A 275 19.17 20.68 22.39
C ASP A 275 20.57 20.34 22.88
N THR A 276 21.20 19.29 22.34
CA THR A 276 22.61 18.95 22.65
C THR A 276 23.55 20.08 22.24
N TYR A 277 23.35 20.71 21.08
CA TYR A 277 24.14 21.85 20.64
C TYR A 277 24.03 23.05 21.59
N LYS A 278 22.81 23.42 22.00
CA LYS A 278 22.58 24.51 22.99
C LYS A 278 23.20 24.18 24.34
N GLY A 279 23.08 22.94 24.80
CA GLY A 279 23.70 22.47 26.03
C GLY A 279 25.22 22.58 26.01
N LEU A 280 25.85 22.20 24.89
CA LEU A 280 27.30 22.37 24.68
C LEU A 280 27.68 23.86 24.71
N MET A 281 26.97 24.71 23.97
CA MET A 281 27.20 26.17 23.95
C MET A 281 27.18 26.78 25.35
N GLN A 282 26.17 26.44 26.16
CA GLN A 282 26.07 26.93 27.54
C GLN A 282 27.24 26.47 28.42
N LYS A 283 27.64 25.19 28.32
CA LYS A 283 28.82 24.66 29.04
C LYS A 283 30.10 25.41 28.62
N THR A 284 30.29 25.66 27.33
CA THR A 284 31.45 26.40 26.82
C THR A 284 31.50 27.83 27.33
N ILE A 285 30.39 28.57 27.24
CA ILE A 285 30.32 29.95 27.73
C ILE A 285 30.60 30.01 29.23
N LYS A 286 30.04 29.08 30.01
CA LYS A 286 30.31 28.98 31.45
C LYS A 286 31.79 28.74 31.75
N ASN A 287 32.43 27.83 31.02
CA ASN A 287 33.86 27.55 31.19
C ASN A 287 34.72 28.76 30.82
N ILE A 288 34.43 29.43 29.69
CA ILE A 288 35.12 30.65 29.27
C ILE A 288 34.97 31.75 30.34
N ALA A 289 33.77 31.95 30.88
CA ALA A 289 33.53 32.93 31.93
C ALA A 289 34.37 32.62 33.19
N ILE A 290 34.48 31.35 33.60
CA ILE A 290 35.35 30.92 34.71
C ILE A 290 36.82 31.24 34.40
N TYR A 291 37.31 30.89 33.21
CA TYR A 291 38.68 31.21 32.82
C TYR A 291 38.96 32.71 32.79
N LEU A 292 38.04 33.52 32.27
CA LEU A 292 38.17 34.98 32.26
C LEU A 292 38.16 35.57 33.67
N LEU A 293 37.37 35.02 34.61
CA LEU A 293 37.40 35.42 36.02
C LEU A 293 38.74 35.10 36.67
N ILE A 294 39.28 33.89 36.43
CA ILE A 294 40.60 33.50 36.94
C ILE A 294 41.70 34.40 36.35
N LEU A 295 41.66 34.66 35.04
CA LEU A 295 42.61 35.54 34.36
C LEU A 295 42.52 36.98 34.89
N SER A 296 41.31 37.48 35.12
CA SER A 296 41.07 38.80 35.72
C SER A 296 41.66 38.88 37.13
N PHE A 297 41.55 37.81 37.92
CA PHE A 297 42.14 37.76 39.26
C PHE A 297 43.67 37.82 39.21
N PHE A 298 44.31 37.04 38.34
CA PHE A 298 45.77 37.08 38.17
C PHE A 298 46.28 38.42 37.63
N THR A 299 45.58 39.01 36.67
CA THR A 299 45.96 40.33 36.13
C THR A 299 45.87 41.43 37.19
N VAL A 300 44.89 41.38 38.10
CA VAL A 300 44.81 42.30 39.24
C VAL A 300 45.97 42.09 40.22
N ILE A 301 46.31 40.83 40.55
CA ILE A 301 47.47 40.55 41.43
C ILE A 301 48.76 41.06 40.81
N ILE A 302 49.04 40.70 39.56
CA ILE A 302 50.24 41.14 38.85
C ILE A 302 50.28 42.67 38.75
N GLY A 303 49.14 43.31 38.47
CA GLY A 303 49.04 44.77 38.43
C GLY A 303 49.32 45.44 39.77
N MET A 304 48.87 44.85 40.89
CA MET A 304 49.20 45.32 42.23
C MET A 304 50.69 45.16 42.54
N ASP A 305 51.30 44.04 42.18
CA ASP A 305 52.74 43.82 42.37
C ASP A 305 53.59 44.77 41.53
N PHE A 306 53.21 45.01 40.26
CA PHE A 306 53.87 46.00 39.41
C PHE A 306 53.73 47.42 39.97
N LYS A 307 52.55 47.78 40.50
CA LYS A 307 52.34 49.07 41.14
C LYS A 307 53.23 49.22 42.37
N ARG A 308 53.35 48.18 43.20
CA ARG A 308 54.22 48.18 44.39
C ARG A 308 55.69 48.31 44.01
N TRP A 309 56.14 47.61 42.97
CA TRP A 309 57.49 47.76 42.43
C TRP A 309 57.75 49.17 41.88
N GLY A 310 56.75 49.79 41.24
CA GLY A 310 56.83 51.18 40.79
C GLY A 310 57.00 52.17 41.95
N GLU A 311 56.21 52.01 43.01
CA GLU A 311 56.33 52.82 44.24
C GLU A 311 57.69 52.59 44.94
N GLU A 312 58.19 51.35 44.99
CA GLU A 312 59.53 51.03 45.54
C GLU A 312 60.68 51.61 44.68
N LEU A 313 60.52 51.69 43.35
CA LEU A 313 61.46 52.35 42.42
C LEU A 313 61.46 53.87 42.56
N ASP A 314 60.29 54.49 42.69
CA ASP A 314 60.17 55.93 42.94
C ASP A 314 60.79 56.31 44.30
N ASP A 315 60.56 55.52 45.35
CA ASP A 315 61.15 55.74 46.68
C ASP A 315 62.68 55.59 46.68
N THR A 316 63.23 54.70 45.86
CA THR A 316 64.69 54.56 45.70
C THR A 316 65.33 55.67 44.87
N MET A 317 64.61 56.27 43.91
CA MET A 317 65.07 57.47 43.21
C MET A 317 65.05 58.72 44.10
N LEU A 318 64.03 58.90 44.95
CA LEU A 318 63.98 59.97 45.96
C LEU A 318 65.11 59.85 46.99
N GLY A 319 65.46 58.62 47.39
CA GLY A 319 66.62 58.35 48.25
C GLY A 319 67.97 58.69 47.59
N ALA A 320 68.06 58.57 46.26
CA ALA A 320 69.25 58.96 45.50
C ALA A 320 69.38 60.49 45.32
N GLU A 321 68.26 61.21 45.25
CA GLU A 321 68.25 62.69 45.23
C GLU A 321 68.63 63.33 46.58
N LEU A 322 68.51 62.61 47.69
CA LEU A 322 68.86 63.09 49.04
C LEU A 322 70.32 62.84 49.46
N ILE A 323 71.08 62.05 48.69
CA ILE A 323 72.49 61.69 48.98
C ILE A 323 73.46 62.28 47.94
N GLY A 324 72.95 62.96 46.90
CA GLY A 324 73.73 63.83 46.00
C GLY A 324 73.76 65.28 46.48
#